data_AF-A0A349JGK0-F1
#
_entry.id   AF-A0A349JGK0-F1
#
_cell.length_a   1.000
_cell.length_b   1.000
_cell.length_c   1.000
_cell.angle_alpha   90.00
_cell.angle_beta   90.00
_cell.angle_gamma   90.00
#
_symmetry.space_group_name_H-M   'P 1'
#
loop_
_entity.id
_entity.type
_entity.pdbx_description
1 polymer ?
#
loop_
_entity_poly.entity_id
_entity_poly.type
_entity_poly.pdbx_seq_one_letter_code
_entity_poly.pdbx_strand_id
1 'polypeptide(L)'
;MARDIEAIPTMYKGVRFRSRLEAQWAVFWDELGVKWEYEPQTFKFPNGKQYTPDFWIVDLALWVEIKPNAKIAREEEAECKCSQLAYETGDLVYLDQGGFAWPISEDWEYSNAFVPGGAEVYSVLFYYVRGDVQGDFIYHSENHYWATCPECGKLGIAKHLREGYSINYIFSCECYTRTRNLWLRSNSEILMEAYDKALRFGAKKNQNFLS
;
A
#
# COMPACT_ATOMS: atom_id res chain seq x y z
N MET A 1 0.24 14.73 -25.02
CA MET A 1 1.32 14.84 -24.02
C MET A 1 0.65 15.00 -22.67
N ALA A 2 0.71 13.98 -21.81
CA ALA A 2 0.20 14.09 -20.44
C ALA A 2 1.05 15.15 -19.71
N ARG A 3 0.40 16.17 -19.13
CA ARG A 3 1.11 17.12 -18.27
C ARG A 3 1.62 16.34 -17.07
N ASP A 4 2.94 16.33 -16.87
CA ASP A 4 3.53 15.95 -15.59
C ASP A 4 2.98 16.92 -14.54
N ILE A 5 1.99 16.45 -13.77
CA ILE A 5 1.50 17.18 -12.62
C ILE A 5 2.64 17.09 -11.61
N GLU A 6 3.39 18.19 -11.48
CA GLU A 6 4.46 18.28 -10.50
C GLU A 6 3.87 18.04 -9.11
N ALA A 7 4.37 17.00 -8.45
CA ALA A 7 3.92 16.65 -7.11
C ALA A 7 4.22 17.80 -6.16
N ILE A 8 3.26 18.15 -5.30
CA ILE A 8 3.43 19.24 -4.34
C ILE A 8 4.17 18.68 -3.12
N PRO A 9 5.39 19.16 -2.80
CA PRO A 9 6.08 18.74 -1.59
C PRO A 9 5.26 19.14 -0.37
N THR A 10 5.11 18.21 0.58
CA THR A 10 4.17 18.36 1.69
C THR A 10 4.87 18.09 3.01
N MET A 11 4.65 18.95 4.01
CA MET A 11 5.23 18.80 5.35
C MET A 11 4.26 18.07 6.28
N TYR A 12 4.72 17.04 6.96
CA TYR A 12 3.98 16.39 8.04
C TYR A 12 4.94 15.93 9.15
N LYS A 13 4.64 16.27 10.41
CA LYS A 13 5.47 16.00 11.60
C LYS A 13 6.98 16.29 11.43
N GLY A 14 7.32 17.35 10.71
CA GLY A 14 8.71 17.75 10.47
C GLY A 14 9.42 17.02 9.32
N VAL A 15 8.76 16.04 8.69
CA VAL A 15 9.24 15.36 7.48
C VAL A 15 8.71 16.08 6.24
N ARG A 16 9.56 16.25 5.22
CA ARG A 16 9.21 16.84 3.92
C ARG A 16 9.03 15.74 2.89
N PHE A 17 7.79 15.38 2.59
CA PHE A 17 7.43 14.41 1.57
C PHE A 17 7.51 15.02 0.16
N ARG A 18 7.81 14.19 -0.84
CA ARG A 18 7.88 14.59 -2.25
C ARG A 18 6.49 14.86 -2.82
N SER A 19 5.47 14.22 -2.26
CA SER A 19 4.08 14.42 -2.65
C SER A 19 3.14 14.54 -1.45
N ARG A 20 1.97 15.16 -1.69
CA ARG A 20 0.86 15.11 -0.71
C ARG A 20 0.42 13.68 -0.46
N LEU A 21 0.43 12.83 -1.48
CA LEU A 21 -0.02 11.44 -1.41
C LEU A 21 0.82 10.63 -0.40
N GLU A 22 2.15 10.75 -0.47
CA GLU A 22 3.06 10.14 0.53
C GLU A 22 2.76 10.65 1.95
N ALA A 23 2.56 11.98 2.11
CA ALA A 23 2.24 12.55 3.41
C ALA A 23 0.89 12.04 3.97
N GLN A 24 -0.09 11.76 3.11
CA GLN A 24 -1.37 11.15 3.53
C GLN A 24 -1.17 9.73 4.05
N TRP A 25 -0.31 8.93 3.40
CA TRP A 25 0.05 7.60 3.90
C TRP A 25 0.75 7.65 5.26
N ALA A 26 1.65 8.61 5.47
CA ALA A 26 2.25 8.85 6.79
C ALA A 26 1.19 9.17 7.87
N VAL A 27 0.20 10.01 7.55
CA VAL A 27 -0.93 10.31 8.45
C VAL A 27 -1.76 9.06 8.76
N PHE A 28 -2.01 8.23 7.76
CA PHE A 28 -2.76 6.99 7.90
C PHE A 28 -2.10 6.01 8.88
N TRP A 29 -0.81 5.72 8.69
CA TRP A 29 -0.09 4.82 9.57
C TRP A 29 0.05 5.41 10.98
N ASP A 30 0.28 6.71 11.10
CA ASP A 30 0.31 7.39 12.40
C ASP A 30 -1.02 7.29 13.17
N GLU A 31 -2.16 7.35 12.49
CA GLU A 31 -3.47 7.20 13.14
C GLU A 31 -3.67 5.80 13.70
N LEU A 32 -3.11 4.81 13.01
CA LEU A 32 -3.14 3.41 13.43
C LEU A 32 -2.04 3.08 14.45
N GLY A 33 -1.21 4.05 14.84
CA GLY A 33 -0.07 3.86 15.73
C GLY A 33 1.02 2.95 15.13
N VAL A 34 1.05 2.82 13.81
CA VAL A 34 2.01 2.00 13.07
C VAL A 34 3.30 2.78 12.85
N LYS A 35 4.44 2.16 13.17
CA LYS A 35 5.75 2.77 12.98
C LYS A 35 6.17 2.71 11.51
N TRP A 36 6.56 3.85 10.97
CA TRP A 36 7.08 4.00 9.61
C TRP A 36 8.32 4.89 9.57
N GLU A 37 9.15 4.70 8.56
CA GLU A 37 10.29 5.55 8.22
C GLU A 37 10.17 6.00 6.76
N TYR A 38 10.46 7.27 6.47
CA TYR A 38 10.40 7.83 5.12
C TYR A 38 11.79 7.86 4.47
N GLU A 39 11.91 7.25 3.29
CA GLU A 39 13.15 7.12 2.52
C GLU A 39 14.38 6.70 3.36
N PRO A 40 14.28 5.66 4.22
CA PRO A 40 15.34 5.38 5.18
C PRO A 40 16.62 4.84 4.55
N GLN A 41 16.54 4.26 3.35
CA GLN A 41 17.67 3.62 2.69
C GLN A 41 17.63 3.74 1.16
N THR A 42 18.78 4.07 0.58
CA THR A 42 19.03 3.97 -0.87
C THR A 42 19.79 2.68 -1.19
N PHE A 43 19.23 1.86 -2.07
CA PHE A 43 19.83 0.65 -2.60
C PHE A 43 20.58 0.94 -3.88
N LYS A 44 21.72 0.27 -4.06
CA LYS A 44 22.51 0.30 -5.30
C LYS A 44 22.47 -1.09 -5.92
N PHE A 45 21.81 -1.22 -7.07
CA PHE A 45 21.66 -2.50 -7.76
C PHE A 45 22.90 -2.85 -8.59
N PRO A 46 23.12 -4.15 -8.92
CA PRO A 46 24.29 -4.59 -9.70
C PRO A 46 24.45 -3.90 -11.06
N ASN A 47 23.34 -3.45 -11.67
CA ASN A 47 23.33 -2.70 -12.92
C ASN A 47 23.71 -1.21 -12.76
N GLY A 48 24.10 -0.78 -11.56
CA GLY A 48 24.50 0.60 -11.24
C GLY A 48 23.33 1.55 -10.97
N LYS A 49 22.07 1.11 -11.14
CA LYS A 49 20.89 1.91 -10.79
C LYS A 49 20.78 2.05 -9.28
N GLN A 50 20.27 3.20 -8.84
CA GLN A 50 19.94 3.45 -7.44
C GLN A 50 18.44 3.53 -7.27
N TYR A 51 17.95 3.04 -6.13
CA TYR A 51 16.54 3.05 -5.79
C TYR A 51 16.35 3.34 -4.31
N THR A 52 15.48 4.28 -3.99
CA THR A 52 15.06 4.58 -2.62
C THR A 52 13.55 4.37 -2.59
N PRO A 53 13.04 3.31 -1.94
CA PRO A 53 11.60 3.15 -1.75
C PRO A 53 11.08 4.28 -0.84
N ASP A 54 9.81 4.65 -1.05
CA ASP A 54 9.21 5.77 -0.32
C ASP A 54 9.16 5.53 1.20
N PHE A 55 8.82 4.32 1.65
CA PHE A 55 8.65 4.00 3.08
C PHE A 55 9.17 2.63 3.49
N TRP A 56 9.52 2.52 4.77
CA TRP A 56 9.66 1.26 5.51
C TRP A 56 8.62 1.21 6.63
N ILE A 57 7.76 0.18 6.63
CA ILE A 57 6.77 -0.07 7.68
C ILE A 57 7.38 -1.05 8.68
N VAL A 58 7.91 -0.49 9.78
CA VAL A 58 8.71 -1.21 10.78
C VAL A 58 7.93 -2.38 11.38
N ASP A 59 6.66 -2.17 11.70
CA ASP A 59 5.84 -3.18 12.37
C ASP A 59 5.47 -4.37 11.47
N LEU A 60 5.66 -4.24 10.15
CA LEU A 60 5.37 -5.29 9.16
C LEU A 60 6.61 -5.79 8.43
N ALA A 61 7.78 -5.23 8.70
CA ALA A 61 9.00 -5.46 7.92
C ALA A 61 8.75 -5.37 6.40
N LEU A 62 8.15 -4.24 5.98
CA LEU A 62 7.61 -4.07 4.63
C LEU A 62 8.11 -2.77 4.00
N TRP A 63 8.73 -2.87 2.82
CA TRP A 63 9.00 -1.73 1.96
C TRP A 63 7.71 -1.30 1.25
N VAL A 64 7.44 -0.01 1.17
CA VAL A 64 6.26 0.52 0.48
C VAL A 64 6.68 1.58 -0.54
N GLU A 65 6.19 1.46 -1.77
CA GLU A 65 6.35 2.42 -2.86
C GLU A 65 4.98 2.96 -3.27
N ILE A 66 4.86 4.28 -3.40
CA ILE A 66 3.58 4.96 -3.64
C ILE A 66 3.53 5.56 -5.05
N LYS A 67 2.45 5.28 -5.78
CA LYS A 67 2.18 5.83 -7.11
C LYS A 67 0.73 6.33 -7.25
N PRO A 68 0.51 7.50 -7.88
CA PRO A 68 -0.79 8.16 -7.87
C PRO A 68 -1.89 7.56 -8.77
N ASN A 69 -1.58 6.69 -9.75
CA ASN A 69 -2.58 5.96 -10.55
C ASN A 69 -1.91 4.89 -11.45
N ALA A 70 -2.59 3.75 -11.63
CA ALA A 70 -2.24 2.61 -12.49
C ALA A 70 -2.58 2.76 -14.01
N LYS A 71 -2.96 3.96 -14.47
CA LYS A 71 -3.36 4.20 -15.88
C LYS A 71 -2.23 4.71 -16.79
N ILE A 72 -0.96 4.71 -16.38
CA ILE A 72 0.13 5.27 -17.20
C ILE A 72 1.28 4.28 -17.31
N ALA A 73 1.76 4.05 -18.55
CA ALA A 73 2.91 3.22 -18.95
C ALA A 73 4.28 3.49 -18.25
N ARG A 74 4.30 4.22 -17.12
CA ARG A 74 5.43 4.46 -16.21
C ARG A 74 5.51 3.41 -15.08
N GLU A 75 4.60 2.45 -15.06
CA GLU A 75 4.47 1.44 -13.99
C GLU A 75 5.45 0.27 -14.12
N GLU A 76 5.83 -0.13 -15.34
CA GLU A 76 6.86 -1.16 -15.55
C GLU A 76 8.17 -0.82 -14.82
N GLU A 77 8.54 0.46 -14.74
CA GLU A 77 9.74 0.88 -14.02
C GLU A 77 9.59 0.72 -12.50
N ALA A 78 8.44 1.09 -11.94
CA ALA A 78 8.17 0.96 -10.51
C ALA A 78 8.10 -0.53 -10.10
N GLU A 79 7.42 -1.35 -10.89
CA GLU A 79 7.36 -2.80 -10.71
C GLU A 79 8.75 -3.43 -10.82
N CYS A 80 9.54 -3.07 -11.83
CA CYS A 80 10.91 -3.56 -11.97
C CYS A 80 11.78 -3.18 -10.77
N LYS A 81 11.66 -1.94 -10.25
CA LYS A 81 12.38 -1.48 -9.06
C LYS A 81 11.95 -2.24 -7.80
N CYS A 82 10.65 -2.43 -7.60
CA CYS A 82 10.10 -3.17 -6.47
C CYS A 82 10.48 -4.66 -6.50
N SER A 83 10.36 -5.29 -7.67
CA SER A 83 10.77 -6.67 -7.92
C SER A 83 12.27 -6.87 -7.67
N GLN A 84 13.12 -5.97 -8.19
CA GLN A 84 14.56 -6.00 -7.93
C GLN A 84 14.85 -5.80 -6.44
N LEU A 85 14.17 -4.86 -5.77
CA LEU A 85 14.35 -4.64 -4.34
C LEU A 85 14.03 -5.90 -3.54
N ALA A 86 12.90 -6.56 -3.82
CA ALA A 86 12.51 -7.81 -3.17
C ALA A 86 13.58 -8.91 -3.39
N TYR A 87 14.11 -9.02 -4.61
CA TYR A 87 15.17 -9.99 -4.93
C TYR A 87 16.46 -9.75 -4.15
N GLU A 88 16.94 -8.52 -4.13
CA GLU A 88 18.23 -8.18 -3.52
C GLU A 88 18.19 -8.22 -1.98
N THR A 89 17.04 -7.89 -1.39
CA THR A 89 16.88 -7.83 0.07
C THR A 89 16.36 -9.13 0.68
N GLY A 90 15.54 -9.88 -0.07
CA GLY A 90 14.72 -10.95 0.49
C GLY A 90 13.49 -10.43 1.26
N ASP A 91 13.27 -9.12 1.30
CA ASP A 91 12.18 -8.49 2.05
C ASP A 91 10.89 -8.40 1.20
N LEU A 92 9.78 -8.12 1.90
CA LEU A 92 8.49 -7.84 1.29
C LEU A 92 8.46 -6.41 0.73
N VAL A 93 7.89 -6.23 -0.46
CA VAL A 93 7.72 -4.92 -1.09
C VAL A 93 6.28 -4.73 -1.58
N TYR A 94 5.59 -3.71 -1.08
CA TYR A 94 4.23 -3.33 -1.46
C TYR A 94 4.24 -2.09 -2.34
N LEU A 95 3.84 -2.25 -3.59
CA LEU A 95 3.66 -1.17 -4.55
C LEU A 95 2.18 -0.76 -4.57
N ASP A 96 1.88 0.45 -4.11
CA ASP A 96 0.55 1.04 -4.14
C ASP A 96 0.36 1.88 -5.41
N GLN A 97 -0.55 1.47 -6.30
CA GLN A 97 -0.83 2.17 -7.57
C GLN A 97 -2.28 2.69 -7.67
N GLY A 98 -2.97 2.90 -6.54
CA GLY A 98 -4.39 3.25 -6.52
C GLY A 98 -4.73 4.72 -6.24
N GLY A 99 -3.77 5.47 -5.70
CA GLY A 99 -4.08 6.72 -5.02
C GLY A 99 -4.80 6.49 -3.67
N PHE A 100 -4.69 7.47 -2.77
CA PHE A 100 -5.23 7.41 -1.41
C PHE A 100 -6.75 7.59 -1.44
N ALA A 101 -7.50 6.61 -1.94
CA ALA A 101 -8.95 6.68 -2.09
C ALA A 101 -9.53 5.28 -1.94
N TRP A 102 -9.47 4.71 -0.73
CA TRP A 102 -10.14 3.44 -0.48
C TRP A 102 -10.58 3.30 0.97
N PRO A 103 -11.85 2.95 1.17
CA PRO A 103 -12.15 1.69 1.85
C PRO A 103 -13.11 0.80 1.03
N ILE A 104 -12.97 -0.54 1.12
CA ILE A 104 -13.95 -1.50 0.54
C ILE A 104 -15.27 -1.24 1.29
N SER A 105 -16.28 -0.65 0.65
CA SER A 105 -17.65 -0.98 1.04
C SER A 105 -17.92 -2.42 0.62
N GLU A 106 -18.68 -3.17 1.41
CA GLU A 106 -18.96 -4.61 1.20
C GLU A 106 -19.55 -4.95 -0.19
N ASP A 107 -19.97 -3.93 -0.94
CA ASP A 107 -20.43 -4.02 -2.30
C ASP A 107 -19.30 -3.70 -3.29
N TRP A 108 -18.69 -4.75 -3.83
CA TRP A 108 -17.76 -4.67 -4.97
C TRP A 108 -18.34 -3.85 -6.13
N GLU A 109 -19.65 -3.95 -6.38
CA GLU A 109 -20.36 -3.16 -7.41
C GLU A 109 -20.40 -1.65 -7.06
N TYR A 110 -20.56 -1.29 -5.79
CA TYR A 110 -20.53 0.11 -5.33
C TYR A 110 -19.12 0.68 -5.44
N SER A 111 -18.11 -0.11 -5.08
CA SER A 111 -16.70 0.25 -5.24
C SER A 111 -16.32 0.43 -6.72
N ASN A 112 -16.89 -0.36 -7.63
CA ASN A 112 -16.68 -0.23 -9.09
C ASN A 112 -17.36 1.02 -9.70
N ALA A 113 -18.41 1.55 -9.06
CA ALA A 113 -19.19 2.69 -9.56
C ALA A 113 -18.53 4.06 -9.32
N PHE A 114 -17.68 4.20 -8.30
CA PHE A 114 -16.94 5.44 -8.00
C PHE A 114 -15.57 5.53 -8.67
N VAL A 115 -15.20 4.48 -9.41
CA VAL A 115 -14.01 4.42 -10.24
C VAL A 115 -14.41 4.85 -11.65
N PRO A 116 -14.02 6.06 -12.12
CA PRO A 116 -14.41 6.52 -13.45
C PRO A 116 -13.77 5.63 -14.53
N GLY A 117 -14.62 4.81 -15.18
CA GLY A 117 -14.26 4.02 -16.35
C GLY A 117 -13.28 2.88 -16.07
N GLY A 118 -13.61 2.00 -15.12
CA GLY A 118 -12.90 0.71 -14.94
C GLY A 118 -11.43 0.84 -14.59
N ALA A 119 -11.06 1.75 -13.69
CA ALA A 119 -9.71 1.76 -13.12
C ALA A 119 -9.61 0.62 -12.08
N GLU A 120 -9.01 -0.49 -12.49
CA GLU A 120 -8.62 -1.55 -11.58
C GLU A 120 -7.67 -0.96 -10.51
N VAL A 121 -7.93 -1.29 -9.23
CA VAL A 121 -7.08 -0.91 -8.11
C VAL A 121 -5.93 -1.92 -8.09
N TYR A 122 -4.76 -1.52 -8.59
CA TYR A 122 -3.58 -2.37 -8.59
C TYR A 122 -2.70 -2.01 -7.40
N SER A 123 -2.75 -2.85 -6.37
CA SER A 123 -1.65 -2.94 -5.43
C SER A 123 -0.96 -4.27 -5.66
N VAL A 124 0.37 -4.21 -5.76
CA VAL A 124 1.19 -5.38 -6.05
C VAL A 124 2.10 -5.62 -4.87
N LEU A 125 2.04 -6.83 -4.32
CA LEU A 125 2.96 -7.28 -3.30
C LEU A 125 3.97 -8.22 -3.95
N PHE A 126 5.25 -7.87 -3.82
CA PHE A 126 6.39 -8.65 -4.25
C PHE A 126 7.06 -9.30 -3.05
N TYR A 127 7.48 -10.54 -3.23
CA TYR A 127 8.25 -11.26 -2.24
C TYR A 127 9.19 -12.24 -2.91
N TYR A 128 10.36 -12.39 -2.31
CA TYR A 128 11.37 -13.32 -2.76
C TYR A 128 11.28 -14.63 -2.00
N VAL A 129 11.42 -15.73 -2.73
CA VAL A 129 11.44 -17.06 -2.14
C VAL A 129 12.60 -17.83 -2.75
N ARG A 130 13.39 -18.46 -1.87
CA ARG A 130 14.45 -19.37 -2.29
C ARG A 130 13.82 -20.71 -2.63
N GLY A 131 13.93 -21.15 -3.87
CA GLY A 131 13.49 -22.48 -4.27
C GLY A 131 14.37 -23.53 -3.61
N ASP A 132 13.73 -24.52 -3.01
CA ASP A 132 14.37 -25.68 -2.40
C ASP A 132 14.99 -26.62 -3.46
N VAL A 133 14.48 -26.62 -4.69
CA VAL A 133 14.96 -27.53 -5.77
C VAL A 133 15.13 -26.86 -7.14
N GLN A 134 14.54 -25.69 -7.39
CA GLN A 134 14.47 -25.08 -8.73
C GLN A 134 14.88 -23.59 -8.80
N GLY A 135 15.88 -23.22 -8.00
CA GLY A 135 16.48 -21.88 -8.04
C GLY A 135 15.66 -20.79 -7.36
N ASP A 136 16.22 -19.59 -7.35
CA ASP A 136 15.67 -18.43 -6.66
C ASP A 136 14.64 -17.69 -7.53
N PHE A 137 13.52 -17.27 -6.94
CA PHE A 137 12.40 -16.69 -7.69
C PHE A 137 11.70 -15.52 -6.99
N ILE A 138 11.12 -14.62 -7.81
CA ILE A 138 10.27 -13.53 -7.35
C ILE A 138 8.82 -13.83 -7.65
N TYR A 139 8.00 -13.75 -6.61
CA TYR A 139 6.55 -13.88 -6.72
C TYR A 139 5.95 -12.50 -6.55
N HIS A 140 5.02 -12.16 -7.44
CA HIS A 140 4.18 -10.99 -7.31
C HIS A 140 2.72 -11.43 -7.22
N SER A 141 1.94 -10.68 -6.47
CA SER A 141 0.52 -10.92 -6.29
C SER A 141 -0.22 -9.58 -6.26
N GLU A 142 -1.40 -9.54 -6.84
CA GLU A 142 -2.21 -8.33 -6.99
C GLU A 142 -3.41 -8.33 -6.02
N ASN A 143 -4.10 -7.19 -5.94
CA ASN A 143 -5.36 -7.00 -5.19
C ASN A 143 -5.20 -7.10 -3.67
N HIS A 144 -4.15 -6.47 -3.15
CA HIS A 144 -3.88 -6.40 -1.72
C HIS A 144 -4.42 -5.12 -1.08
N TYR A 145 -4.89 -5.20 0.15
CA TYR A 145 -5.43 -4.04 0.85
C TYR A 145 -5.05 -4.05 2.32
N TRP A 146 -4.98 -2.87 2.91
CA TRP A 146 -4.77 -2.70 4.35
C TRP A 146 -6.00 -3.22 5.12
N ALA A 147 -5.74 -4.04 6.12
CA ALA A 147 -6.76 -4.66 6.95
C ALA A 147 -6.31 -4.65 8.41
N THR A 148 -7.27 -4.69 9.34
CA THR A 148 -6.99 -4.80 10.77
C THR A 148 -7.35 -6.18 11.28
N CYS A 149 -6.54 -6.68 12.22
CA CYS A 149 -6.83 -7.92 12.92
C CYS A 149 -8.14 -7.77 13.71
N PRO A 150 -9.12 -8.67 13.55
CA PRO A 150 -10.39 -8.57 14.27
C PRO A 150 -10.25 -8.80 15.77
N GLU A 151 -9.19 -9.45 16.23
CA GLU A 151 -8.97 -9.74 17.65
C GLU A 151 -8.24 -8.61 18.38
N CYS A 152 -7.20 -8.05 17.76
CA CYS A 152 -6.31 -7.09 18.43
C CYS A 152 -6.22 -5.72 17.75
N GLY A 153 -6.90 -5.51 16.63
CA GLY A 153 -6.92 -4.24 15.90
C GLY A 153 -5.64 -3.90 15.14
N LYS A 154 -4.56 -4.69 15.28
CA LYS A 154 -3.30 -4.41 14.60
C LYS A 154 -3.41 -4.44 13.08
N LEU A 155 -2.69 -3.54 12.41
CA LEU A 155 -2.64 -3.44 10.96
C LEU A 155 -1.93 -4.65 10.33
N GLY A 156 -2.39 -5.01 9.13
CA GLY A 156 -1.79 -5.95 8.23
C GLY A 156 -2.28 -5.75 6.80
N ILE A 157 -1.96 -6.71 5.94
CA ILE A 157 -2.35 -6.76 4.54
C ILE A 157 -3.15 -8.04 4.30
N ALA A 158 -4.31 -7.87 3.67
CA ALA A 158 -5.14 -8.93 3.16
C ALA A 158 -5.14 -8.92 1.64
N LYS A 159 -5.44 -10.07 1.03
CA LYS A 159 -5.65 -10.20 -0.41
C LYS A 159 -7.11 -10.49 -0.71
N HIS A 160 -7.68 -9.76 -1.65
CA HIS A 160 -8.99 -10.08 -2.20
C HIS A 160 -8.87 -11.25 -3.20
N LEU A 161 -9.68 -12.30 -3.02
CA LEU A 161 -9.80 -13.42 -3.95
C LEU A 161 -11.12 -13.31 -4.74
N ARG A 162 -11.15 -13.94 -5.91
CA ARG A 162 -12.42 -14.12 -6.64
C ARG A 162 -13.40 -14.88 -5.75
N GLU A 163 -14.69 -14.53 -5.83
CA GLU A 163 -15.81 -15.07 -5.02
C GLU A 163 -15.96 -14.51 -3.60
N GLY A 164 -15.33 -13.36 -3.29
CA GLY A 164 -15.53 -12.63 -2.03
C GLY A 164 -14.71 -13.16 -0.85
N TYR A 165 -13.94 -14.22 -1.05
CA TYR A 165 -13.00 -14.70 -0.04
C TYR A 165 -11.81 -13.74 0.09
N SER A 166 -11.32 -13.55 1.31
CA SER A 166 -10.04 -12.90 1.57
C SER A 166 -9.09 -13.87 2.24
N ILE A 167 -7.81 -13.78 1.91
CA ILE A 167 -6.76 -14.48 2.64
C ILE A 167 -5.87 -13.49 3.37
N ASN A 168 -5.56 -13.82 4.62
CA ASN A 168 -4.59 -13.11 5.43
C ASN A 168 -3.22 -13.27 4.78
N TYR A 169 -2.51 -12.17 4.57
CA TYR A 169 -1.19 -12.23 3.97
C TYR A 169 -0.11 -11.93 5.02
N ILE A 170 -0.12 -10.74 5.60
CA ILE A 170 0.88 -10.30 6.59
C ILE A 170 0.19 -9.50 7.69
N PHE A 171 0.47 -9.81 8.97
CA PHE A 171 -0.04 -9.03 10.11
C PHE A 171 1.06 -8.86 11.16
N SER A 172 1.06 -7.71 11.84
CA SER A 172 1.97 -7.40 12.95
C SER A 172 1.59 -8.08 14.29
N CYS A 173 0.72 -9.10 14.24
CA CYS A 173 0.18 -9.83 15.40
C CYS A 173 0.19 -11.35 15.15
N GLU A 174 0.20 -12.17 16.19
CA GLU A 174 0.14 -13.64 16.03
C GLU A 174 -1.28 -14.23 16.11
N CYS A 175 -2.31 -13.40 16.33
CA CYS A 175 -3.72 -13.82 16.42
C CYS A 175 -4.16 -14.71 15.25
N TYR A 176 -3.63 -14.44 14.04
CA TYR A 176 -4.02 -15.14 12.82
C TYR A 176 -3.52 -16.58 12.71
N THR A 177 -2.56 -17.01 13.53
CA THR A 177 -2.01 -18.39 13.47
C THR A 177 -3.03 -19.47 13.89
N ARG A 178 -4.19 -19.07 14.43
CA ARG A 178 -5.21 -19.97 14.99
C ARG A 178 -6.45 -20.17 14.11
N THR A 179 -6.71 -19.33 13.11
CA THR A 179 -7.94 -19.37 12.29
C THR A 179 -7.64 -19.04 10.82
N ARG A 180 -7.62 -20.06 9.96
CA ARG A 180 -7.27 -19.93 8.52
C ARG A 180 -8.32 -19.24 7.63
N ASN A 181 -9.49 -18.87 8.18
CA ASN A 181 -10.63 -18.35 7.42
C ASN A 181 -11.26 -17.13 8.13
N LEU A 182 -10.53 -16.02 8.22
CA LEU A 182 -11.09 -14.77 8.73
C LEU A 182 -11.51 -13.89 7.54
N TRP A 183 -12.77 -13.46 7.54
CA TRP A 183 -13.25 -12.42 6.64
C TRP A 183 -12.65 -11.09 7.10
N LEU A 184 -11.47 -10.76 6.59
CA LEU A 184 -10.78 -9.54 6.95
C LEU A 184 -11.38 -8.36 6.18
N ARG A 185 -12.02 -7.47 6.93
CA ARG A 185 -12.65 -6.29 6.35
C ARG A 185 -11.66 -5.12 6.34
N SER A 186 -11.66 -4.36 5.25
CA SER A 186 -10.95 -3.07 5.17
C SER A 186 -11.78 -1.90 5.70
N ASN A 187 -13.03 -2.16 6.12
CA ASN A 187 -13.97 -1.15 6.60
C ASN A 187 -14.13 -1.14 8.12
N SER A 188 -13.15 -1.67 8.86
CA SER A 188 -13.18 -1.52 10.32
C SER A 188 -13.20 -0.02 10.67
N GLU A 189 -13.92 0.34 11.73
CA GLU A 189 -14.10 1.74 12.15
C GLU A 189 -12.75 2.48 12.24
N ILE A 190 -11.74 1.83 12.84
CA ILE A 190 -10.39 2.39 12.97
C ILE A 190 -9.68 2.61 11.63
N LEU A 191 -9.86 1.75 10.63
CA LEU A 191 -9.32 1.96 9.29
C LEU A 191 -10.02 3.12 8.59
N MET A 192 -11.35 3.15 8.69
CA MET A 192 -12.18 4.20 8.09
C MET A 192 -11.80 5.58 8.64
N GLU A 193 -11.60 5.69 9.96
CA GLU A 193 -11.14 6.90 10.62
C GLU A 193 -9.74 7.33 10.15
N ALA A 194 -8.80 6.38 10.04
CA ALA A 194 -7.45 6.65 9.55
C ALA A 194 -7.47 7.16 8.09
N TYR A 195 -8.27 6.54 7.23
CA TYR A 195 -8.45 6.98 5.84
C TYR A 195 -9.09 8.37 5.77
N ASP A 196 -10.16 8.63 6.51
CA ASP A 196 -10.83 9.94 6.51
C ASP A 196 -9.87 11.05 6.98
N LYS A 197 -9.12 10.80 8.05
CA LYS A 197 -8.16 11.78 8.59
C LYS A 197 -7.06 12.10 7.58
N ALA A 198 -6.50 11.09 6.93
CA ALA A 198 -5.48 11.27 5.92
C ALA A 198 -6.03 11.90 4.62
N LEU A 199 -7.26 11.57 4.20
CA LEU A 199 -7.93 12.24 3.08
C LEU A 199 -8.13 13.74 3.33
N ARG A 200 -8.50 14.11 4.56
CA ARG A 200 -8.67 15.52 4.97
C ARG A 200 -7.34 16.25 5.10
N PHE A 201 -6.24 15.54 5.25
CA PHE A 201 -4.92 16.15 5.34
C PHE A 201 -4.52 16.84 4.03
N GLY A 202 -4.28 18.15 4.10
CA GLY A 202 -3.93 18.95 2.93
C GLY A 202 -5.10 19.18 1.95
N ALA A 203 -6.34 18.84 2.33
CA ALA A 203 -7.53 19.26 1.61
C ALA A 203 -7.76 20.77 1.84
N LYS A 204 -8.04 21.53 0.76
CA LYS A 204 -8.48 22.92 0.91
C LYS A 204 -9.83 22.90 1.62
N LYS A 205 -10.04 23.81 2.59
CA LYS A 205 -11.24 23.91 3.47
C LYS A 205 -12.63 23.96 2.80
N ASN A 206 -12.74 23.88 1.47
CA ASN A 206 -14.00 23.95 0.74
C ASN A 206 -14.15 22.82 -0.27
N GLN A 207 -14.40 21.59 0.21
CA GLN A 207 -15.25 20.64 -0.49
C GLN A 207 -16.01 19.86 0.59
N ASN A 208 -17.30 20.19 0.75
CA ASN A 208 -18.22 19.37 1.51
C ASN A 208 -18.29 18.02 0.80
N PHE A 209 -17.54 17.05 1.29
CA PHE A 209 -17.87 15.64 1.09
C PHE A 209 -18.88 15.32 2.19
N LEU A 210 -20.04 14.81 1.77
CA LEU A 210 -21.28 14.58 2.53
C LEU A 210 -22.31 15.74 2.43
N SER A 211 -23.09 15.67 1.35
CA SER A 211 -24.52 16.03 1.34
C SER A 211 -25.29 14.87 0.73
#